data_AF-A0A258NQ94-F1
#
_entry.id   AF-A0A258NQ94-F1
#
_cell.length_a   1.000
_cell.length_b   1.000
_cell.length_c   1.000
_cell.angle_alpha   90.00
_cell.angle_beta   90.00
_cell.angle_gamma   90.00
#
_symmetry.space_group_name_H-M   'P 1'
#
loop_
_entity.id
_entity.type
_entity.pdbx_description
1 polymer ?
#
loop_
_entity_poly.entity_id
_entity_poly.type
_entity_poly.pdbx_seq_one_letter_code
_entity_poly.pdbx_strand_id
1 'polypeptide(L)'
;MTDQFSFNLAFEPQGNYTLRLASGATEAYPTLGDMMVGLNRTRRDPEARILGLTGSTKATLKTGECCEIVQAHNHLGIRLPSEDGNCQALIDAYLDEVEPYGKDTNGRVKHPWEMTQGEWGALTSFGSVLYGVIPWLSPTQRAQTCVTAGAERCGPLDYGLDLFRRRMGFGHNGPTYDGENTNSRHEVHVGYALAAGKPVPQAVIDEYLDQGEEVQYRDPWFEALLAKPFLRGRVSRDRLAQLVTLLDWRGDGLANLTEEVASHAIEQIARLPASAGPIEVDNELYLAGILKVRTLNDSLSASDIGTPHNEFAATVRDLLVAEHRIAGHLRVQKALDDGNMTFREAAFARLLADSTERTATYCHANRLAKAIEAGDIGFLLDTLDGTGNDISKKAIESFFQTKLRNVKAAERRKAIFALAGHVTEQQMAAAEAELKVRREASHAAREVIAEAKRKKNADDHAKWKASSTKYKFEGKIMTGAEFVELIVSRGFLQLRTRKVGAVTHHYLGNTATSESYRLRVNDGTLDYAKLVLDRQTETV
;
A
#
# COMPACT_ATOMS: atom_id res chain seq x y z
N MET A 1 17.23 -67.80 10.85
CA MET A 1 18.02 -66.65 10.37
C MET A 1 17.12 -65.77 9.54
N THR A 2 16.54 -64.77 10.19
CA THR A 2 16.11 -63.48 9.61
C THR A 2 15.57 -62.67 10.78
N ASP A 3 16.48 -62.02 11.50
CA ASP A 3 16.14 -61.07 12.55
C ASP A 3 15.50 -59.83 11.91
N GLN A 4 14.20 -59.63 12.19
CA GLN A 4 13.53 -58.36 11.99
C GLN A 4 14.00 -57.40 13.09
N PHE A 5 14.95 -56.52 12.75
CA PHE A 5 15.22 -55.33 13.54
C PHE A 5 14.08 -54.32 13.35
N SER A 6 13.03 -54.44 14.16
CA SER A 6 12.10 -53.35 14.41
C SER A 6 12.80 -52.30 15.26
N PHE A 7 13.28 -51.22 14.63
CA PHE A 7 13.69 -50.01 15.33
C PHE A 7 12.44 -49.29 15.84
N ASN A 8 12.12 -49.50 17.11
CA ASN A 8 11.26 -48.60 17.86
C ASN A 8 12.04 -47.29 18.08
N LEU A 9 11.71 -46.24 17.33
CA LEU A 9 11.99 -44.86 17.74
C LEU A 9 11.09 -44.53 18.95
N ALA A 10 11.38 -45.16 20.09
CA ALA A 10 10.92 -44.67 21.37
C ALA A 10 11.75 -43.42 21.66
N PHE A 11 11.14 -42.24 21.53
CA PHE A 11 11.70 -40.99 22.01
C PHE A 11 11.89 -41.08 23.53
N GLU A 12 13.03 -41.57 24.01
CA GLU A 12 13.49 -41.27 25.38
C GLU A 12 14.26 -39.95 25.32
N PRO A 13 13.68 -38.81 25.78
CA PRO A 13 14.31 -37.52 25.58
C PRO A 13 15.34 -37.27 26.69
N GLN A 14 16.62 -37.41 26.37
CA GLN A 14 17.69 -36.84 27.18
C GLN A 14 18.45 -35.81 26.36
N GLY A 15 17.95 -34.57 26.30
CA GLY A 15 18.67 -33.45 25.69
C GLY A 15 17.80 -32.39 25.01
N ASN A 16 18.45 -31.31 24.59
CA ASN A 16 17.87 -30.25 23.75
C ASN A 16 18.19 -30.53 22.27
N TYR A 17 17.33 -30.06 21.36
CA TYR A 17 17.71 -29.88 19.97
C TYR A 17 18.82 -28.83 19.90
N THR A 18 19.81 -29.02 19.04
CA THR A 18 20.89 -28.04 18.92
C THR A 18 21.11 -27.60 17.48
N LEU A 19 21.34 -26.31 17.31
CA LEU A 19 21.64 -25.69 16.03
C LEU A 19 23.07 -25.15 16.07
N ARG A 20 23.94 -25.69 15.22
CA ARG A 20 25.32 -25.23 15.11
C ARG A 20 25.46 -24.22 13.98
N LEU A 21 25.57 -22.94 14.32
CA LEU A 21 25.68 -21.83 13.38
C LEU A 21 27.01 -21.85 12.61
N ALA A 22 27.04 -21.20 11.44
CA ALA A 22 28.26 -21.00 10.65
C ALA A 22 29.38 -20.28 11.42
N SER A 23 29.03 -19.47 12.44
CA SER A 23 29.99 -18.82 13.35
C SER A 23 30.68 -19.78 14.33
N GLY A 24 30.24 -21.04 14.40
CA GLY A 24 30.70 -22.03 15.37
C GLY A 24 29.95 -22.00 16.70
N ALA A 25 29.06 -21.03 16.92
CA ALA A 25 28.19 -20.99 18.09
C ALA A 25 27.09 -22.07 18.02
N THR A 26 26.66 -22.56 19.18
CA THR A 26 25.56 -23.54 19.31
C THR A 26 24.39 -22.92 20.05
N GLU A 27 23.22 -22.94 19.43
CA GLU A 27 21.94 -22.60 20.05
C GLU A 27 21.23 -23.90 20.47
N ALA A 28 20.58 -23.90 21.64
CA ALA A 28 19.86 -25.06 22.16
C ALA A 28 18.36 -24.76 22.30
N TYR A 29 17.53 -25.71 21.90
CA TYR A 29 16.08 -25.60 21.83
C TYR A 29 15.41 -26.79 22.55
N PRO A 30 14.49 -26.55 23.51
CA PRO A 30 13.86 -27.63 24.28
C PRO A 30 12.97 -28.57 23.45
N THR A 31 12.25 -28.01 22.48
CA THR A 31 11.36 -28.75 21.59
C THR A 31 11.72 -28.53 20.12
N LEU A 32 11.21 -29.41 19.26
CA LEU A 32 11.32 -29.22 17.83
C LEU A 32 10.61 -27.94 17.37
N GLY A 33 9.45 -27.62 17.98
CA GLY A 33 8.72 -26.37 17.72
C GLY A 33 9.55 -25.12 18.02
N ASP A 34 10.26 -25.11 19.16
CA ASP A 34 11.15 -23.99 19.51
C ASP A 34 12.26 -23.80 18.47
N MET A 35 12.84 -24.90 17.99
CA MET A 35 13.85 -24.84 16.94
C MET A 35 13.28 -24.30 15.63
N MET A 36 12.07 -24.72 15.23
CA MET A 36 11.41 -24.21 14.02
C MET A 36 11.14 -22.70 14.13
N VAL A 37 10.69 -22.22 15.29
CA VAL A 37 10.52 -20.79 15.54
C VAL A 37 11.87 -20.07 15.50
N GLY A 38 12.89 -20.58 16.19
CA GLY A 38 14.23 -19.99 16.25
C GLY A 38 14.92 -19.87 14.89
N LEU A 39 14.73 -20.86 14.01
CA LEU A 39 15.21 -20.81 12.62
C LEU A 39 14.58 -19.66 11.83
N ASN A 40 13.34 -19.28 12.14
CA ASN A 40 12.56 -18.29 11.41
C ASN A 40 12.40 -16.95 12.15
N ARG A 41 13.06 -16.74 13.30
CA ARG A 41 13.06 -15.44 14.01
C ARG A 41 13.85 -14.40 13.20
N THR A 42 13.15 -13.37 12.74
CA THR A 42 13.66 -12.22 11.98
C THR A 42 14.63 -11.39 12.83
N ARG A 43 15.95 -11.54 12.61
CA ARG A 43 16.96 -10.57 13.08
C ARG A 43 17.49 -9.78 11.89
N ARG A 44 16.89 -8.60 11.64
CA ARG A 44 17.33 -7.47 10.79
C ARG A 44 17.74 -7.72 9.32
N ASP A 45 17.99 -8.95 8.88
CA ASP A 45 18.22 -9.32 7.48
C ASP A 45 17.92 -10.83 7.30
N PRO A 46 16.68 -11.18 6.89
CA PRO A 46 16.30 -12.56 6.64
C PRO A 46 17.20 -13.21 5.58
N GLU A 47 17.58 -12.48 4.54
CA GLU A 47 18.38 -13.01 3.43
C GLU A 47 19.80 -13.36 3.89
N ALA A 48 20.44 -12.53 4.71
CA ALA A 48 21.78 -12.82 5.24
C ALA A 48 21.80 -14.03 6.20
N ARG A 49 20.79 -14.23 7.04
CA ARG A 49 20.69 -15.42 7.93
C ARG A 49 20.34 -16.68 7.12
N ILE A 50 19.44 -16.57 6.15
CA ILE A 50 19.01 -17.69 5.29
C ILE A 50 20.14 -18.18 4.38
N LEU A 51 20.89 -17.28 3.75
CA LEU A 51 22.06 -17.61 2.92
C LEU A 51 23.20 -18.22 3.73
N GLY A 52 23.35 -17.85 5.01
CA GLY A 52 24.36 -18.42 5.90
C GLY A 52 24.03 -19.82 6.43
N LEU A 53 22.74 -20.14 6.61
CA LEU A 53 22.29 -21.41 7.22
C LEU A 53 22.09 -22.54 6.22
N THR A 54 21.77 -22.24 4.96
CA THR A 54 21.53 -23.27 3.93
C THR A 54 22.85 -23.88 3.42
N GLY A 55 23.01 -25.20 3.54
CA GLY A 55 24.14 -25.97 3.01
C GLY A 55 25.38 -26.14 3.90
N SER A 56 25.55 -25.34 4.97
CA SER A 56 26.71 -25.45 5.90
C SER A 56 26.34 -25.72 7.36
N THR A 57 25.08 -25.52 7.74
CA THR A 57 24.59 -25.62 9.13
C THR A 57 23.77 -26.90 9.27
N LYS A 58 24.10 -27.71 10.29
CA LYS A 58 23.37 -28.94 10.63
C LYS A 58 22.61 -28.73 11.94
N ALA A 59 21.38 -29.24 11.98
CA ALA A 59 20.61 -29.36 13.21
C ALA A 59 20.85 -30.75 13.80
N THR A 60 21.03 -30.84 15.11
CA THR A 60 21.15 -32.12 15.82
C THR A 60 19.86 -32.38 16.58
N LEU A 61 19.24 -33.53 16.28
CA LEU A 61 18.04 -34.01 16.97
C LEU A 61 18.37 -34.46 18.40
N LYS A 62 17.35 -34.67 19.23
CA LYS A 62 17.52 -35.27 20.57
C LYS A 62 18.17 -36.66 20.54
N THR A 63 18.04 -37.38 19.43
CA THR A 63 18.69 -38.67 19.17
C THR A 63 20.20 -38.56 18.92
N GLY A 64 20.73 -37.34 18.73
CA GLY A 64 22.11 -37.08 18.31
C GLY A 64 22.30 -37.12 16.79
N GLU A 65 21.26 -37.46 16.02
CA GLU A 65 21.30 -37.48 14.56
C GLU A 65 21.39 -36.06 14.00
N CYS A 66 22.16 -35.91 12.92
CA CYS A 66 22.33 -34.62 12.26
C CYS A 66 21.43 -34.52 11.02
N CYS A 67 20.53 -33.56 11.00
CA CYS A 67 19.65 -33.26 9.87
C CYS A 67 20.10 -32.00 9.13
N GLU A 68 19.78 -31.97 7.84
CA GLU A 68 20.00 -30.80 7.00
C GLU A 68 18.91 -29.75 7.21
N ILE A 69 19.34 -28.49 7.21
CA ILE A 69 18.44 -27.33 7.18
C ILE A 69 18.10 -27.03 5.74
N VAL A 70 16.81 -26.97 5.45
CA VAL A 70 16.27 -26.76 4.12
C VAL A 70 15.37 -25.53 4.13
N GLN A 71 15.38 -24.80 3.02
CA GLN A 71 14.49 -23.68 2.80
C GLN A 71 13.32 -24.08 1.88
N ALA A 72 12.10 -23.68 2.23
CA ALA A 72 10.93 -23.73 1.35
C ALA A 72 10.01 -22.54 1.66
N HIS A 73 9.40 -21.94 0.63
CA HIS A 73 8.44 -20.83 0.80
C HIS A 73 8.95 -19.68 1.68
N ASN A 74 10.23 -19.32 1.58
CA ASN A 74 10.92 -18.34 2.44
C ASN A 74 11.03 -18.69 3.93
N HIS A 75 10.73 -19.94 4.30
CA HIS A 75 10.91 -20.47 5.65
C HIS A 75 12.04 -21.50 5.70
N LEU A 76 12.75 -21.52 6.82
CA LEU A 76 13.75 -22.52 7.15
C LEU A 76 13.12 -23.61 8.01
N GLY A 77 13.50 -24.86 7.78
CA GLY A 77 13.16 -25.97 8.66
C GLY A 77 14.18 -27.08 8.52
N ILE A 78 13.93 -28.21 9.17
CA ILE A 78 14.78 -29.40 9.04
C ILE A 78 14.13 -30.40 8.09
N ARG A 79 14.90 -31.20 7.37
CA ARG A 79 14.34 -32.33 6.60
C ARG A 79 14.69 -33.62 7.33
N LEU A 80 13.68 -34.37 7.76
CA LEU A 80 13.90 -35.72 8.25
C LEU A 80 14.34 -36.62 7.09
N PRO A 81 15.27 -37.58 7.31
CA PRO A 81 15.62 -38.57 6.31
C PRO A 81 14.38 -39.34 5.82
N SER A 82 14.35 -39.68 4.54
CA SER A 82 13.18 -40.33 3.92
C SER A 82 12.93 -41.76 4.39
N GLU A 83 13.92 -42.37 5.03
CA GLU A 83 13.90 -43.76 5.53
C GLU A 83 13.36 -43.84 6.97
N ASP A 84 13.21 -42.71 7.66
CA ASP A 84 12.83 -42.67 9.07
C ASP A 84 11.31 -42.54 9.27
N GLY A 85 10.76 -43.49 10.02
CA GLY A 85 9.55 -43.29 10.81
C GLY A 85 8.21 -43.38 10.07
N ASN A 86 7.24 -43.93 10.79
CA ASN A 86 5.83 -43.80 10.46
C ASN A 86 5.42 -42.33 10.61
N CYS A 87 4.88 -41.72 9.56
CA CYS A 87 4.47 -40.31 9.55
C CYS A 87 3.49 -39.97 10.68
N GLN A 88 2.59 -40.89 11.02
CA GLN A 88 1.67 -40.72 12.14
C GLN A 88 2.42 -40.62 13.48
N ALA A 89 3.37 -41.52 13.72
CA ALA A 89 4.17 -41.52 14.94
C ALA A 89 5.04 -40.26 15.06
N LEU A 90 5.56 -39.74 13.94
CA LEU A 90 6.27 -38.47 13.91
C LEU A 90 5.35 -37.31 14.29
N ILE A 91 4.14 -37.25 13.74
CA ILE A 91 3.14 -36.22 14.05
C ILE A 91 2.74 -36.27 15.52
N ASP A 92 2.47 -37.48 16.06
CA ASP A 92 2.17 -37.67 17.47
C ASP A 92 3.33 -37.17 18.35
N ALA A 93 4.56 -37.60 18.06
CA ALA A 93 5.74 -37.20 18.82
C ALA A 93 5.99 -35.69 18.79
N TYR A 94 5.79 -35.03 17.64
CA TYR A 94 5.91 -33.57 17.57
C TYR A 94 4.91 -32.90 18.51
N LEU A 95 3.64 -33.30 18.45
CA LEU A 95 2.61 -32.67 19.26
C LEU A 95 2.84 -32.96 20.75
N ASP A 96 3.28 -34.17 21.12
CA ASP A 96 3.64 -34.54 22.48
C ASP A 96 4.73 -33.62 23.06
N GLU A 97 5.70 -33.18 22.25
CA GLU A 97 6.76 -32.27 22.69
C GLU A 97 6.27 -30.85 23.01
N VAL A 98 5.36 -30.31 22.19
CA VAL A 98 4.90 -28.91 22.31
C VAL A 98 3.61 -28.77 23.10
N GLU A 99 2.85 -29.85 23.30
CA GLU A 99 1.60 -29.87 24.05
C GLU A 99 1.70 -29.33 25.48
N PRO A 100 2.79 -29.58 26.24
CA PRO A 100 2.98 -28.99 27.57
C PRO A 100 2.92 -27.46 27.58
N TYR A 101 3.28 -26.77 26.48
CA TYR A 101 3.13 -25.31 26.40
C TYR A 101 1.66 -24.88 26.41
N GLY A 102 0.80 -25.65 25.73
CA GLY A 102 -0.64 -25.40 25.60
C GLY A 102 -1.48 -25.81 26.81
N LYS A 103 -0.89 -26.42 27.85
CA LYS A 103 -1.62 -26.88 29.04
C LYS A 103 -1.03 -26.30 30.32
N ASP A 104 -1.88 -26.06 31.32
CA ASP A 104 -1.42 -25.71 32.67
C ASP A 104 -1.06 -26.96 33.49
N THR A 105 -0.59 -26.76 34.73
CA THR A 105 -0.18 -27.85 35.63
C THR A 105 -1.33 -28.81 36.00
N ASN A 106 -2.58 -28.39 35.81
CA ASN A 106 -3.77 -29.21 36.06
C ASN A 106 -4.30 -29.88 34.78
N GLY A 107 -3.60 -29.71 33.65
CA GLY A 107 -3.98 -30.25 32.36
C GLY A 107 -5.09 -29.45 31.65
N ARG A 108 -5.49 -28.28 32.16
CA ARG A 108 -6.43 -27.40 31.46
C ARG A 108 -5.72 -26.78 30.27
N VAL A 109 -6.41 -26.76 29.13
CA VAL A 109 -5.90 -26.07 27.95
C VAL A 109 -5.86 -24.56 28.20
N LYS A 110 -4.69 -23.97 27.96
CA LYS A 110 -4.45 -22.54 28.02
C LYS A 110 -5.05 -21.85 26.80
N HIS A 111 -5.56 -20.64 27.00
CA HIS A 111 -5.78 -19.72 25.90
C HIS A 111 -4.43 -19.22 25.36
N PRO A 112 -4.35 -18.84 24.07
CA PRO A 112 -3.09 -18.37 23.50
C PRO A 112 -2.46 -17.21 24.26
N TRP A 113 -3.26 -16.26 24.76
CA TRP A 113 -2.78 -15.12 25.57
C TRP A 113 -2.22 -15.49 26.95
N GLU A 114 -2.36 -16.74 27.38
CA GLU A 114 -1.74 -17.29 28.60
C GLU A 114 -0.35 -17.89 28.33
N MET A 115 0.08 -17.95 27.07
CA MET A 115 1.38 -18.45 26.63
C MET A 115 2.27 -17.27 26.20
N THR A 116 3.58 -17.42 26.32
CA THR A 116 4.55 -16.50 25.69
C THR A 116 4.47 -16.62 24.16
N GLN A 117 4.92 -15.60 23.43
CA GLN A 117 5.00 -15.64 21.97
C GLN A 117 5.90 -16.78 21.49
N GLY A 118 7.00 -17.06 22.21
CA GLY A 118 7.82 -18.24 21.97
C GLY A 118 7.03 -19.55 22.07
N GLU A 119 6.35 -19.77 23.19
CA GLU A 119 5.55 -20.98 23.44
C GLU A 119 4.40 -21.14 22.43
N TRP A 120 3.66 -20.06 22.15
CA TRP A 120 2.59 -20.07 21.14
C TRP A 120 3.14 -20.33 19.74
N GLY A 121 4.27 -19.71 19.39
CA GLY A 121 4.96 -19.94 18.13
C GLY A 121 5.40 -21.40 17.98
N ALA A 122 5.96 -22.00 19.03
CA ALA A 122 6.40 -23.39 19.01
C ALA A 122 5.20 -24.33 18.83
N LEU A 123 4.12 -24.09 19.56
CA LEU A 123 2.88 -24.87 19.45
C LEU A 123 2.23 -24.75 18.05
N THR A 124 2.14 -23.54 17.49
CA THR A 124 1.48 -23.31 16.19
C THR A 124 2.34 -23.67 14.99
N SER A 125 3.67 -23.73 15.14
CA SER A 125 4.58 -24.21 14.10
C SER A 125 4.23 -25.63 13.64
N PHE A 126 3.55 -26.43 14.48
CA PHE A 126 2.95 -27.71 14.13
C PHE A 126 2.05 -27.63 12.88
N GLY A 127 1.18 -26.62 12.80
CA GLY A 127 0.35 -26.40 11.62
C GLY A 127 1.20 -26.07 10.39
N SER A 128 2.16 -25.16 10.54
CA SER A 128 3.04 -24.74 9.45
C SER A 128 3.88 -25.90 8.88
N VAL A 129 4.35 -26.83 9.72
CA VAL A 129 5.07 -28.02 9.24
C VAL A 129 4.14 -29.00 8.54
N LEU A 130 2.91 -29.19 9.01
CA LEU A 130 1.92 -30.05 8.35
C LEU A 130 1.54 -29.54 6.96
N TYR A 131 1.25 -28.24 6.81
CA TYR A 131 0.99 -27.61 5.50
C TYR A 131 2.22 -27.59 4.58
N GLY A 132 3.43 -27.82 5.11
CA GLY A 132 4.67 -27.77 4.34
C GLY A 132 5.16 -26.38 4.02
N VAL A 133 4.68 -25.39 4.78
CA VAL A 133 5.25 -24.04 4.80
C VAL A 133 6.64 -24.12 5.42
N ILE A 134 6.75 -24.74 6.59
CA ILE A 134 8.05 -25.05 7.22
C ILE A 134 8.45 -26.48 6.84
N PRO A 135 9.64 -26.67 6.23
CA PRO A 135 10.24 -27.99 6.03
C PRO A 135 10.28 -28.86 7.29
N TRP A 136 9.74 -30.07 7.18
CA TRP A 136 9.90 -31.12 8.20
C TRP A 136 9.77 -32.52 7.59
N LEU A 137 8.54 -32.92 7.24
CA LEU A 137 8.25 -34.20 6.60
C LEU A 137 8.73 -34.24 5.15
N SER A 138 9.35 -35.35 4.77
CA SER A 138 9.76 -35.67 3.40
C SER A 138 8.55 -35.92 2.48
N PRO A 139 8.71 -35.82 1.15
CA PRO A 139 7.62 -36.12 0.21
C PRO A 139 7.05 -37.53 0.36
N THR A 140 7.90 -38.52 0.68
CA THR A 140 7.45 -39.90 0.91
C THR A 140 6.62 -40.03 2.18
N GLN A 141 7.01 -39.36 3.28
CA GLN A 141 6.22 -39.32 4.52
C GLN A 141 4.87 -38.61 4.33
N ARG A 142 4.84 -37.52 3.55
CA ARG A 142 3.59 -36.79 3.24
C ARG A 142 2.60 -37.61 2.40
N ALA A 143 3.10 -38.57 1.63
CA ALA A 143 2.29 -39.47 0.82
C ALA A 143 1.76 -40.70 1.59
N GLN A 144 2.18 -40.90 2.86
CA GLN A 144 1.67 -41.98 3.70
C GLN A 144 0.22 -41.71 4.13
N THR A 145 -0.46 -42.75 4.61
CA THR A 145 -1.81 -42.64 5.20
C THR A 145 -1.74 -42.80 6.72
N CYS A 146 -2.53 -42.00 7.43
CA CYS A 146 -2.72 -42.10 8.88
C CYS A 146 -4.11 -42.68 9.20
N VAL A 147 -4.31 -43.11 10.44
CA VAL A 147 -5.57 -43.67 10.94
C VAL A 147 -6.08 -42.80 12.09
N THR A 148 -7.29 -42.25 11.94
CA THR A 148 -7.93 -41.42 12.98
C THR A 148 -8.39 -42.27 14.16
N ALA A 149 -8.81 -41.62 15.26
CA ALA A 149 -9.42 -42.31 16.40
C ALA A 149 -10.71 -43.08 16.05
N GLY A 150 -11.41 -42.66 14.98
CA GLY A 150 -12.58 -43.36 14.43
C GLY A 150 -12.25 -44.51 13.49
N ALA A 151 -10.97 -44.93 13.40
CA ALA A 151 -10.46 -45.94 12.47
C ALA A 151 -10.62 -45.58 10.97
N GLU A 152 -10.80 -44.30 10.66
CA GLU A 152 -10.86 -43.82 9.28
C GLU A 152 -9.45 -43.51 8.75
N ARG A 153 -9.20 -43.84 7.47
CA ARG A 153 -7.93 -43.51 6.82
C ARG A 153 -7.99 -42.09 6.27
N CYS A 154 -6.96 -41.30 6.56
CA CYS A 154 -6.83 -39.93 6.06
C CYS A 154 -5.37 -39.60 5.73
N GLY A 155 -5.14 -38.45 5.11
CA GLY A 155 -3.80 -37.94 4.88
C GLY A 155 -3.15 -37.41 6.17
N PRO A 156 -1.81 -37.26 6.22
CA PRO A 156 -1.12 -36.81 7.42
C PRO A 156 -1.49 -35.39 7.85
N LEU A 157 -1.83 -34.51 6.89
CA LEU A 157 -2.33 -33.16 7.16
C LEU A 157 -3.65 -33.21 7.94
N ASP A 158 -4.65 -33.92 7.42
CA ASP A 158 -5.97 -34.01 8.05
C ASP A 158 -5.88 -34.67 9.43
N TYR A 159 -5.08 -35.73 9.53
CA TYR A 159 -4.79 -36.40 10.81
C TYR A 159 -4.22 -35.45 11.84
N GLY A 160 -3.16 -34.71 11.49
CA GLY A 160 -2.50 -33.79 12.41
C GLY A 160 -3.41 -32.64 12.83
N LEU A 161 -4.19 -32.06 11.90
CA LEU A 161 -5.15 -31.00 12.21
C LEU A 161 -6.27 -31.47 13.14
N ASP A 162 -6.81 -32.67 12.91
CA ASP A 162 -7.79 -33.31 13.80
C ASP A 162 -7.19 -33.60 15.18
N LEU A 163 -5.99 -34.19 15.21
CA LEU A 163 -5.28 -34.48 16.45
C LEU A 163 -5.07 -33.22 17.29
N PHE A 164 -4.59 -32.14 16.68
CA PHE A 164 -4.40 -30.85 17.36
C PHE A 164 -5.73 -30.33 17.92
N ARG A 165 -6.80 -30.32 17.11
CA ARG A 165 -8.11 -29.85 17.54
C ARG A 165 -8.68 -30.68 18.69
N ARG A 166 -8.50 -32.00 18.68
CA ARG A 166 -8.94 -32.88 19.78
C ARG A 166 -8.18 -32.62 21.08
N ARG A 167 -6.87 -32.38 21.01
CA ARG A 167 -6.02 -32.17 22.20
C ARG A 167 -6.13 -30.76 22.78
N MET A 168 -6.31 -29.75 21.93
CA MET A 168 -6.33 -28.33 22.31
C MET A 168 -7.75 -27.73 22.37
N GLY A 169 -8.76 -28.39 21.80
CA GLY A 169 -10.13 -27.85 21.73
C GLY A 169 -10.31 -26.70 20.72
N PHE A 170 -9.26 -26.27 20.03
CA PHE A 170 -9.28 -25.28 18.95
C PHE A 170 -8.28 -25.64 17.85
N GLY A 171 -8.37 -25.01 16.67
CA GLY A 171 -7.45 -25.27 15.56
C GLY A 171 -6.09 -24.59 15.74
N HIS A 172 -5.07 -24.96 14.96
CA HIS A 172 -3.72 -24.38 15.07
C HIS A 172 -3.64 -22.85 14.87
N ASN A 173 -4.69 -22.21 14.33
CA ASN A 173 -4.82 -20.73 14.26
C ASN A 173 -5.49 -20.13 15.50
N GLY A 174 -5.59 -20.89 16.59
CA GLY A 174 -6.22 -20.46 17.84
C GLY A 174 -7.75 -20.56 17.87
N PRO A 175 -8.36 -20.18 19.01
CA PRO A 175 -9.81 -20.11 19.18
C PRO A 175 -10.42 -18.96 18.38
N THR A 176 -11.72 -19.02 18.13
CA THR A 176 -12.48 -17.92 17.53
C THR A 176 -12.75 -16.81 18.55
N TYR A 177 -12.69 -15.55 18.10
CA TYR A 177 -12.93 -14.38 18.97
C TYR A 177 -14.34 -13.82 18.87
N ASP A 178 -14.94 -13.95 17.69
CA ASP A 178 -16.25 -13.41 17.28
C ASP A 178 -17.18 -14.50 16.73
N GLY A 179 -16.78 -15.76 16.86
CA GLY A 179 -17.49 -16.93 16.31
C GLY A 179 -17.14 -17.28 14.87
N GLU A 180 -16.41 -16.43 14.14
CA GLU A 180 -16.14 -16.64 12.70
C GLU A 180 -14.64 -16.67 12.38
N ASN A 181 -13.83 -15.82 13.01
CA ASN A 181 -12.44 -15.61 12.62
C ASN A 181 -11.45 -16.25 13.59
N THR A 182 -10.43 -16.91 13.03
CA THR A 182 -9.23 -17.40 13.75
C THR A 182 -7.99 -16.66 13.23
N ASN A 183 -6.94 -16.57 14.03
CA ASN A 183 -5.71 -15.87 13.64
C ASN A 183 -4.51 -16.47 14.36
N SER A 184 -3.50 -16.94 13.64
CA SER A 184 -2.30 -17.53 14.26
C SER A 184 -1.37 -16.51 14.92
N ARG A 185 -1.57 -15.20 14.71
CA ARG A 185 -0.74 -14.14 15.29
C ARG A 185 -0.99 -14.02 16.79
N HIS A 186 0.06 -14.19 17.58
CA HIS A 186 -0.03 -14.16 19.05
C HIS A 186 -0.48 -12.79 19.57
N GLU A 187 -0.01 -11.71 18.94
CA GLU A 187 -0.30 -10.33 19.36
C GLU A 187 -1.79 -10.00 19.24
N VAL A 188 -2.49 -10.64 18.30
CA VAL A 188 -3.95 -10.54 18.18
C VAL A 188 -4.60 -11.17 19.41
N HIS A 189 -4.17 -12.37 19.82
CA HIS A 189 -4.74 -13.05 20.99
C HIS A 189 -4.57 -12.22 22.25
N VAL A 190 -3.36 -11.71 22.47
CA VAL A 190 -3.02 -10.90 23.63
C VAL A 190 -3.76 -9.56 23.58
N GLY A 191 -3.81 -8.89 22.44
CA GLY A 191 -4.53 -7.63 22.28
C GLY A 191 -6.02 -7.76 22.60
N TYR A 192 -6.70 -8.78 22.07
CA TYR A 192 -8.10 -9.03 22.40
C TYR A 192 -8.32 -9.34 23.88
N ALA A 193 -7.42 -10.11 24.51
CA ALA A 193 -7.47 -10.41 25.93
C ALA A 193 -7.31 -9.14 26.78
N LEU A 194 -6.33 -8.29 26.47
CA LEU A 194 -6.10 -7.01 27.14
C LEU A 194 -7.27 -6.05 26.95
N ALA A 195 -7.83 -5.95 25.73
CA ALA A 195 -9.00 -5.13 25.45
C ALA A 195 -10.23 -5.59 26.26
N ALA A 196 -10.40 -6.90 26.44
CA ALA A 196 -11.46 -7.48 27.27
C ALA A 196 -11.15 -7.49 28.78
N GLY A 197 -10.00 -6.96 29.21
CA GLY A 197 -9.61 -6.91 30.62
C GLY A 197 -9.28 -8.27 31.23
N LYS A 198 -8.92 -9.25 30.41
CA LYS A 198 -8.50 -10.59 30.88
C LYS A 198 -7.12 -10.51 31.55
N PRO A 199 -6.85 -11.40 32.52
CA PRO A 199 -5.59 -11.38 33.29
C PRO A 199 -4.43 -11.97 32.48
N VAL A 200 -3.93 -11.22 31.50
CA VAL A 200 -2.75 -11.62 30.70
C VAL A 200 -1.54 -11.71 31.63
N PRO A 201 -0.78 -12.84 31.64
CA PRO A 201 0.39 -12.98 32.49
C PRO A 201 1.45 -11.91 32.21
N GLN A 202 2.10 -11.40 33.26
CA GLN A 202 3.09 -10.33 33.12
C GLN A 202 4.26 -10.72 32.21
N ALA A 203 4.73 -11.97 32.30
CA ALA A 203 5.79 -12.48 31.42
C ALA A 203 5.46 -12.38 29.92
N VAL A 204 4.17 -12.50 29.55
CA VAL A 204 3.72 -12.34 28.17
C VAL A 204 3.80 -10.88 27.74
N ILE A 205 3.43 -9.95 28.63
CA ILE A 205 3.51 -8.51 28.38
C ILE A 205 4.97 -8.07 28.26
N ASP A 206 5.82 -8.54 29.18
CA ASP A 206 7.25 -8.21 29.22
C ASP A 206 7.96 -8.63 27.93
N GLU A 207 7.66 -9.82 27.39
CA GLU A 207 8.22 -10.27 26.11
C GLU A 207 7.91 -9.32 24.94
N TYR A 208 6.72 -8.72 24.90
CA TYR A 208 6.37 -7.74 23.87
C TYR A 208 7.04 -6.38 24.08
N LEU A 209 7.25 -5.99 25.34
CA LEU A 209 7.95 -4.75 25.69
C LEU A 209 9.45 -4.85 25.37
N ASP A 210 10.07 -6.00 25.63
CA ASP A 210 11.50 -6.26 25.38
C ASP A 210 11.88 -6.29 23.90
N GLN A 211 10.92 -6.59 23.01
CA GLN A 211 11.15 -6.62 21.55
C GLN A 211 11.33 -5.23 20.93
N GLY A 212 10.92 -4.16 21.60
CA GLY A 212 10.99 -2.79 21.07
C GLY A 212 10.31 -2.60 19.70
N GLU A 213 10.83 -1.66 18.90
CA GLU A 213 10.32 -1.33 17.54
C GLU A 213 10.63 -2.40 16.47
N GLU A 214 11.23 -3.53 16.84
CA GLU A 214 11.69 -4.54 15.86
C GLU A 214 10.55 -5.34 15.20
N VAL A 215 9.30 -5.16 15.64
CA VAL A 215 8.12 -5.82 15.07
C VAL A 215 7.38 -4.87 14.13
N GLN A 216 7.67 -5.00 12.83
CA GLN A 216 7.24 -4.10 11.76
C GLN A 216 5.72 -4.03 11.50
N TYR A 217 4.90 -4.83 12.19
CA TYR A 217 3.46 -5.01 11.89
C TYR A 217 2.55 -5.11 13.14
N ARG A 218 2.85 -4.39 14.22
CA ARG A 218 1.96 -4.32 15.39
C ARG A 218 0.79 -3.38 15.11
N ASP A 219 -0.42 -3.80 15.46
CA ASP A 219 -1.60 -2.94 15.36
C ASP A 219 -1.49 -1.78 16.38
N PRO A 220 -1.73 -0.50 16.00
CA PRO A 220 -1.53 0.64 16.89
C PRO A 220 -2.31 0.57 18.22
N TRP A 221 -3.49 -0.04 18.20
CA TRP A 221 -4.31 -0.19 19.40
C TRP A 221 -3.76 -1.24 20.38
N PHE A 222 -3.02 -2.24 19.89
CA PHE A 222 -2.31 -3.20 20.73
C PHE A 222 -1.15 -2.52 21.46
N GLU A 223 -0.36 -1.73 20.73
CA GLU A 223 0.72 -0.91 21.31
C GLU A 223 0.20 0.05 22.38
N ALA A 224 -0.95 0.68 22.14
CA ALA A 224 -1.62 1.50 23.14
C ALA A 224 -1.94 0.73 24.44
N LEU A 225 -2.40 -0.53 24.35
CA LEU A 225 -2.71 -1.35 25.53
C LEU A 225 -1.46 -1.82 26.27
N LEU A 226 -0.35 -2.05 25.56
CA LEU A 226 0.94 -2.35 26.18
C LEU A 226 1.44 -1.13 26.95
N ALA A 227 1.48 0.04 26.30
CA ALA A 227 2.02 1.27 26.85
C ALA A 227 1.14 1.91 27.95
N LYS A 228 -0.18 1.74 27.88
CA LYS A 228 -1.15 2.44 28.76
C LYS A 228 -2.09 1.42 29.43
N PRO A 229 -1.67 0.80 30.56
CA PRO A 229 -2.47 -0.24 31.24
C PRO A 229 -3.88 0.19 31.66
N PHE A 230 -4.10 1.48 31.94
CA PHE A 230 -5.39 2.03 32.32
C PHE A 230 -6.46 1.96 31.21
N LEU A 231 -6.09 1.63 29.96
CA LEU A 231 -7.04 1.41 28.85
C LEU A 231 -7.63 -0.01 28.83
N ARG A 232 -6.99 -0.97 29.50
CA ARG A 232 -7.33 -2.39 29.43
C ARG A 232 -8.71 -2.66 30.05
N GLY A 233 -9.56 -3.41 29.35
CA GLY A 233 -10.89 -3.81 29.84
C GLY A 233 -11.94 -2.70 29.91
N ARG A 234 -11.63 -1.48 29.47
CA ARG A 234 -12.52 -0.33 29.65
C ARG A 234 -13.51 -0.14 28.51
N VAL A 235 -13.18 -0.58 27.30
CA VAL A 235 -13.99 -0.44 26.08
C VAL A 235 -13.78 -1.63 25.14
N SER A 236 -14.71 -1.82 24.21
CA SER A 236 -14.56 -2.85 23.17
C SER A 236 -13.35 -2.57 22.27
N ARG A 237 -12.82 -3.62 21.61
CA ARG A 237 -11.71 -3.52 20.66
C ARG A 237 -11.96 -2.48 19.57
N ASP A 238 -13.17 -2.46 19.01
CA ASP A 238 -13.50 -1.54 17.90
C ASP A 238 -13.51 -0.08 18.37
N ARG A 239 -14.06 0.19 19.57
CA ARG A 239 -14.04 1.52 20.18
C ARG A 239 -12.63 1.97 20.54
N LEU A 240 -11.80 1.05 21.04
CA LEU A 240 -10.40 1.31 21.32
C LEU A 240 -9.63 1.66 20.04
N ALA A 241 -9.82 0.88 18.97
CA ALA A 241 -9.16 1.13 17.70
C ALA A 241 -9.55 2.51 17.11
N GLN A 242 -10.83 2.87 17.18
CA GLN A 242 -11.31 4.20 16.80
C GLN A 242 -10.66 5.30 17.67
N LEU A 243 -10.68 5.14 19.00
CA LEU A 243 -10.11 6.11 19.93
C LEU A 243 -8.61 6.33 19.66
N VAL A 244 -7.83 5.25 19.56
CA VAL A 244 -6.38 5.31 19.31
C VAL A 244 -6.10 5.98 17.98
N THR A 245 -6.83 5.62 16.91
CA THR A 245 -6.68 6.25 15.59
C THR A 245 -6.97 7.75 15.63
N LEU A 246 -8.00 8.17 16.35
CA LEU A 246 -8.41 9.57 16.45
C LEU A 246 -7.42 10.42 17.27
N LEU A 247 -6.86 9.84 18.33
CA LEU A 247 -5.86 10.49 19.17
C LEU A 247 -4.49 10.55 18.49
N ASP A 248 -4.05 9.46 17.86
CA ASP A 248 -2.72 9.33 17.29
C ASP A 248 -2.57 9.98 15.89
N TRP A 249 -3.62 10.60 15.37
CA TRP A 249 -3.65 11.18 14.03
C TRP A 249 -2.59 12.27 13.74
N ARG A 250 -1.94 12.83 14.76
CA ARG A 250 -0.81 13.76 14.64
C ARG A 250 0.55 13.18 15.06
N GLY A 251 0.59 11.92 15.48
CA GLY A 251 1.79 11.19 15.91
C GLY A 251 2.27 11.48 17.34
N ASP A 252 1.59 12.34 18.09
CA ASP A 252 1.93 12.72 19.47
C ASP A 252 0.82 12.43 20.49
N GLY A 253 -0.39 12.12 20.03
CA GLY A 253 -1.57 12.01 20.90
C GLY A 253 -1.55 10.79 21.81
N LEU A 254 -0.97 9.66 21.38
CA LEU A 254 -0.87 8.48 22.23
C LEU A 254 0.21 8.61 23.31
N ALA A 255 1.33 9.26 22.98
CA ALA A 255 2.41 9.54 23.95
C ALA A 255 1.89 10.41 25.10
N ASN A 256 1.14 11.46 24.76
CA ASN A 256 0.58 12.44 25.71
C ASN A 256 -0.75 12.01 26.34
N LEU A 257 -1.24 10.80 26.07
CA LEU A 257 -2.48 10.31 26.66
C LEU A 257 -2.29 10.03 28.15
N THR A 258 -2.95 10.83 28.98
CA THR A 258 -3.07 10.65 30.44
C THR A 258 -4.27 9.78 30.79
N GLU A 259 -4.29 9.23 32.00
CA GLU A 259 -5.40 8.39 32.49
C GLU A 259 -6.71 9.19 32.61
N GLU A 260 -6.63 10.46 33.00
CA GLU A 260 -7.79 11.34 33.15
C GLU A 260 -8.45 11.62 31.79
N VAL A 261 -7.65 11.99 30.78
CA VAL A 261 -8.14 12.25 29.42
C VAL A 261 -8.72 10.97 28.81
N ALA A 262 -8.03 9.84 29.00
CA ALA A 262 -8.52 8.56 28.52
C ALA A 262 -9.84 8.15 29.19
N SER A 263 -9.94 8.31 30.51
CA SER A 263 -11.16 8.00 31.26
C SER A 263 -12.33 8.88 30.81
N HIS A 264 -12.09 10.17 30.60
CA HIS A 264 -13.10 11.09 30.08
C HIS A 264 -13.53 10.69 28.65
N ALA A 265 -12.59 10.38 27.76
CA ALA A 265 -12.87 9.92 26.40
C ALA A 265 -13.71 8.63 26.39
N ILE A 266 -13.32 7.66 27.22
CA ILE A 266 -14.03 6.39 27.37
C ILE A 266 -15.47 6.61 27.86
N GLU A 267 -15.66 7.50 28.84
CA GLU A 267 -16.98 7.83 29.34
C GLU A 267 -17.86 8.43 28.25
N GLN A 268 -17.31 9.32 27.41
CA GLN A 268 -18.07 9.92 26.31
C GLN A 268 -18.48 8.87 25.27
N ILE A 269 -17.55 8.04 24.79
CA ILE A 269 -17.86 7.04 23.76
C ILE A 269 -18.75 5.90 24.27
N ALA A 270 -18.76 5.64 25.58
CA ALA A 270 -19.65 4.66 26.19
C ALA A 270 -21.13 5.09 26.18
N ARG A 271 -21.42 6.39 26.02
CA ARG A 271 -22.78 6.92 25.88
C ARG A 271 -23.37 6.69 24.48
N LEU A 272 -22.52 6.40 23.50
CA LEU A 272 -22.93 6.16 22.12
C LEU A 272 -23.45 4.73 21.95
N PRO A 273 -24.42 4.50 21.05
CA PRO A 273 -24.90 3.16 20.75
C PRO A 273 -23.77 2.28 20.19
N ALA A 274 -23.87 0.96 20.33
CA ALA A 274 -22.86 0.03 19.81
C ALA A 274 -22.68 0.14 18.28
N SER A 275 -23.75 0.51 17.57
CA SER A 275 -23.75 0.75 16.12
C SER A 275 -23.08 2.06 15.70
N ALA A 276 -22.67 2.92 16.65
CA ALA A 276 -22.18 4.24 16.29
C ALA A 276 -20.87 4.14 15.48
N GLY A 277 -20.82 4.84 14.36
CA GLY A 277 -19.69 4.83 13.44
C GLY A 277 -18.55 5.76 13.87
N PRO A 278 -17.46 5.81 13.08
CA PRO A 278 -16.32 6.69 13.36
C PRO A 278 -16.68 8.18 13.44
N ILE A 279 -17.65 8.64 12.63
CA ILE A 279 -18.07 10.06 12.61
C ILE A 279 -18.73 10.47 13.93
N GLU A 280 -19.62 9.64 14.47
CA GLU A 280 -20.32 9.94 15.73
C GLU A 280 -19.36 9.94 16.92
N VAL A 281 -18.39 9.02 16.93
CA VAL A 281 -17.33 8.98 17.95
C VAL A 281 -16.44 10.22 17.89
N ASP A 282 -16.00 10.62 16.69
CA ASP A 282 -15.20 11.84 16.50
C ASP A 282 -15.97 13.07 16.98
N ASN A 283 -17.23 13.21 16.58
CA ASN A 283 -18.10 14.32 16.97
C ASN A 283 -18.27 14.41 18.48
N GLU A 284 -18.53 13.28 19.15
CA GLU A 284 -18.70 13.24 20.60
C GLU A 284 -17.40 13.65 21.33
N LEU A 285 -16.26 13.10 20.91
CA LEU A 285 -14.96 13.44 21.49
C LEU A 285 -14.56 14.91 21.22
N TYR A 286 -14.96 15.47 20.08
CA TYR A 286 -14.77 16.88 19.77
C TYR A 286 -15.66 17.79 20.63
N LEU A 287 -16.94 17.46 20.79
CA LEU A 287 -17.87 18.21 21.64
C LEU A 287 -17.45 18.19 23.11
N ALA A 288 -16.83 17.11 23.56
CA ALA A 288 -16.22 17.00 24.89
C ALA A 288 -14.88 17.76 25.03
N GLY A 289 -14.38 18.39 23.97
CA GLY A 289 -13.14 19.18 23.99
C GLY A 289 -11.86 18.34 24.02
N ILE A 290 -11.96 17.03 23.81
CA ILE A 290 -10.81 16.11 23.80
C ILE A 290 -10.07 16.25 22.46
N LEU A 291 -10.81 16.18 21.35
CA LEU A 291 -10.26 16.41 20.02
C LEU A 291 -10.28 17.91 19.71
N LYS A 292 -9.24 18.38 19.01
CA LYS A 292 -9.11 19.78 18.63
C LYS A 292 -9.17 19.94 17.12
N VAL A 293 -9.65 21.11 16.68
CA VAL A 293 -9.61 21.51 15.27
C VAL A 293 -8.16 21.65 14.83
N ARG A 294 -7.86 21.19 13.61
CA ARG A 294 -6.53 21.40 13.03
C ARG A 294 -6.24 22.89 12.92
N THR A 295 -5.03 23.29 13.31
CA THR A 295 -4.49 24.61 12.98
C THR A 295 -4.22 24.71 11.48
N LEU A 296 -4.55 25.86 10.88
CA LEU A 296 -4.10 26.18 9.54
C LEU A 296 -2.58 26.29 9.54
N ASN A 297 -1.92 25.76 8.51
CA ASN A 297 -0.51 25.97 8.31
C ASN A 297 -0.29 27.38 7.73
N ASP A 298 0.65 28.14 8.27
CA ASP A 298 0.98 29.48 7.79
C ASP A 298 1.45 29.49 6.32
N SER A 299 1.95 28.35 5.83
CA SER A 299 2.35 28.16 4.43
C SER A 299 1.19 28.11 3.43
N LEU A 300 -0.07 28.19 3.87
CA LEU A 300 -1.24 28.14 2.98
C LEU A 300 -1.42 29.41 2.14
N SER A 301 -0.73 30.49 2.45
CA SER A 301 -0.80 31.74 1.68
C SER A 301 -0.21 31.55 0.28
N ALA A 302 -0.83 32.14 -0.74
CA ALA A 302 -0.24 32.18 -2.07
C ALA A 302 1.14 32.89 -1.99
N SER A 303 2.16 32.30 -2.62
CA SER A 303 3.52 32.86 -2.60
C SER A 303 3.58 34.25 -3.24
N ASP A 304 2.68 34.54 -4.17
CA ASP A 304 2.42 35.86 -4.71
C ASP A 304 0.92 36.01 -5.04
N ILE A 305 0.24 36.89 -4.32
CA ILE A 305 -1.17 37.23 -4.57
C ILE A 305 -1.29 38.10 -5.84
N GLY A 306 -0.23 38.83 -6.20
CA GLY A 306 -0.19 39.84 -7.24
C GLY A 306 -0.77 41.18 -6.83
N THR A 307 -0.65 42.18 -7.71
CA THR A 307 -1.31 43.49 -7.59
C THR A 307 -2.45 43.61 -8.60
N PRO A 308 -3.55 44.30 -8.26
CA PRO A 308 -4.62 44.55 -9.22
C PRO A 308 -4.12 45.40 -10.38
N HIS A 309 -4.52 45.05 -11.61
CA HIS A 309 -4.22 45.83 -12.82
C HIS A 309 -4.98 47.16 -12.83
N ASN A 310 -6.23 47.15 -12.37
CA ASN A 310 -7.09 48.33 -12.21
C ASN A 310 -8.17 48.07 -11.14
N GLU A 311 -9.02 49.07 -10.87
CA GLU A 311 -10.12 48.98 -9.89
C GLU A 311 -11.15 47.89 -10.23
N PHE A 312 -11.37 47.64 -11.52
CA PHE A 312 -12.24 46.55 -11.97
C PHE A 312 -11.65 45.18 -11.59
N ALA A 313 -10.34 44.97 -11.79
CA ALA A 313 -9.66 43.74 -11.37
C ALA A 313 -9.73 43.53 -9.84
N ALA A 314 -9.65 44.61 -9.06
CA ALA A 314 -9.87 44.55 -7.62
C ALA A 314 -11.27 44.04 -7.29
N THR A 315 -12.30 44.69 -7.86
CA THR A 315 -13.71 44.33 -7.67
C THR A 315 -14.01 42.88 -8.07
N VAL A 316 -13.47 42.41 -9.21
CA VAL A 316 -13.67 41.04 -9.68
C VAL A 316 -13.10 40.02 -8.68
N ARG A 317 -11.89 40.26 -8.16
CA ARG A 317 -11.28 39.37 -7.17
C ARG A 317 -12.10 39.33 -5.90
N ASP A 318 -12.53 40.47 -5.38
CA ASP A 318 -13.28 40.53 -4.12
C ASP A 318 -14.60 39.77 -4.21
N LEU A 319 -15.31 39.90 -5.34
CA LEU A 319 -16.51 39.11 -5.61
C LEU A 319 -16.23 37.61 -5.73
N LEU A 320 -15.10 37.21 -6.34
CA LEU A 320 -14.69 35.81 -6.42
C LEU A 320 -14.32 35.23 -5.06
N VAL A 321 -13.61 35.99 -4.22
CA VAL A 321 -13.26 35.59 -2.85
C VAL A 321 -14.54 35.40 -2.03
N ALA A 322 -15.47 36.35 -2.10
CA ALA A 322 -16.75 36.26 -1.41
C ALA A 322 -17.56 35.04 -1.85
N GLU A 323 -17.65 34.78 -3.16
CA GLU A 323 -18.37 33.63 -3.69
C GLU A 323 -17.73 32.31 -3.27
N HIS A 324 -16.41 32.17 -3.40
CA HIS A 324 -15.70 30.96 -2.98
C HIS A 324 -15.86 30.69 -1.48
N ARG A 325 -15.83 31.75 -0.66
CA ARG A 325 -16.11 31.64 0.78
C ARG A 325 -17.52 31.10 1.01
N ILE A 326 -18.55 31.71 0.42
CA ILE A 326 -19.95 31.29 0.55
C ILE A 326 -20.14 29.84 0.06
N ALA A 327 -19.66 29.52 -1.14
CA ALA A 327 -19.75 28.18 -1.71
C ALA A 327 -19.01 27.14 -0.87
N GLY A 328 -17.88 27.50 -0.26
CA GLY A 328 -17.16 26.68 0.70
C GLY A 328 -18.00 26.37 1.93
N HIS A 329 -18.58 27.39 2.57
CA HIS A 329 -19.47 27.22 3.73
C HIS A 329 -20.71 26.38 3.39
N LEU A 330 -21.35 26.61 2.24
CA LEU A 330 -22.50 25.82 1.78
C LEU A 330 -22.13 24.35 1.53
N ARG A 331 -20.94 24.09 0.98
CA ARG A 331 -20.44 22.71 0.78
C ARG A 331 -20.22 22.01 2.13
N VAL A 332 -19.64 22.71 3.10
CA VAL A 332 -19.46 22.17 4.46
C VAL A 332 -20.81 21.89 5.12
N GLN A 333 -21.76 22.81 5.02
CA GLN A 333 -23.09 22.62 5.61
C GLN A 333 -23.80 21.42 4.98
N LYS A 334 -23.77 21.30 3.65
CA LYS A 334 -24.33 20.14 2.97
C LYS A 334 -23.68 18.83 3.43
N ALA A 335 -22.36 18.79 3.57
CA ALA A 335 -21.66 17.58 4.02
C ALA A 335 -22.02 17.19 5.47
N LEU A 336 -22.31 18.16 6.33
CA LEU A 336 -22.84 17.92 7.67
C LEU A 336 -24.28 17.38 7.62
N ASP A 337 -25.15 18.01 6.82
CA ASP A 337 -26.55 17.60 6.68
C ASP A 337 -26.67 16.17 6.10
N ASP A 338 -25.76 15.81 5.18
CA ASP A 338 -25.67 14.47 4.59
C ASP A 338 -24.99 13.44 5.53
N GLY A 339 -24.49 13.85 6.71
CA GLY A 339 -23.82 12.98 7.67
C GLY A 339 -22.43 12.47 7.25
N ASN A 340 -21.79 13.13 6.28
CA ASN A 340 -20.53 12.68 5.65
C ASN A 340 -19.28 13.40 6.19
N MET A 341 -19.42 14.23 7.22
CA MET A 341 -18.33 15.05 7.75
C MET A 341 -18.41 15.18 9.27
N THR A 342 -17.26 15.14 9.94
CA THR A 342 -17.17 15.37 11.39
C THR A 342 -17.24 16.86 11.72
N PHE A 343 -17.66 17.22 12.93
CA PHE A 343 -17.76 18.61 13.38
C PHE A 343 -16.40 19.31 13.42
N ARG A 344 -15.33 18.61 13.82
CA ARG A 344 -13.99 19.19 13.82
C ARG A 344 -13.44 19.40 12.40
N GLU A 345 -13.76 18.52 11.46
CA GLU A 345 -13.40 18.70 10.06
C GLU A 345 -14.21 19.81 9.41
N ALA A 346 -15.50 19.92 9.72
CA ALA A 346 -16.32 21.03 9.28
C ALA A 346 -15.78 22.36 9.81
N ALA A 347 -15.37 22.43 11.08
CA ALA A 347 -14.73 23.62 11.65
C ALA A 347 -13.43 23.96 10.89
N PHE A 348 -12.59 22.97 10.59
CA PHE A 348 -11.37 23.19 9.81
C PHE A 348 -11.65 23.63 8.35
N ALA A 349 -12.63 23.02 7.70
CA ALA A 349 -13.01 23.37 6.34
C ALA A 349 -13.62 24.77 6.24
N ARG A 350 -14.34 25.23 7.27
CA ARG A 350 -14.81 26.62 7.39
C ARG A 350 -13.63 27.59 7.54
N LEU A 351 -12.65 27.26 8.39
CA LEU A 351 -11.41 28.05 8.49
C LEU A 351 -10.68 28.15 7.14
N LEU A 352 -10.61 27.06 6.37
CA LEU A 352 -10.06 27.07 5.01
C LEU A 352 -10.86 27.99 4.07
N ALA A 353 -12.19 27.90 4.09
CA ALA A 353 -13.05 28.76 3.29
C ALA A 353 -12.89 30.25 3.65
N ASP A 354 -12.74 30.57 4.93
CA ASP A 354 -12.49 31.94 5.39
C ASP A 354 -11.12 32.45 4.95
N SER A 355 -10.12 31.56 4.91
CA SER A 355 -8.75 31.86 4.45
C SER A 355 -8.60 32.08 2.94
N THR A 356 -9.67 31.96 2.15
CA THR A 356 -9.65 32.12 0.68
C THR A 356 -9.03 33.44 0.23
N GLU A 357 -9.15 34.50 1.02
CA GLU A 357 -8.52 35.79 0.73
C GLU A 357 -6.98 35.71 0.65
N ARG A 358 -6.35 34.79 1.41
CA ARG A 358 -4.90 34.59 1.40
C ARG A 358 -4.43 33.73 0.22
N THR A 359 -5.34 33.04 -0.45
CA THR A 359 -5.01 32.05 -1.50
C THR A 359 -5.46 32.47 -2.89
N ALA A 360 -6.53 33.27 -2.98
CA ALA A 360 -7.04 33.78 -4.25
C ALA A 360 -6.16 34.90 -4.81
N THR A 361 -5.57 34.66 -5.99
CA THR A 361 -4.68 35.61 -6.67
C THR A 361 -5.44 36.55 -7.61
N TYR A 362 -4.80 37.65 -8.01
CA TYR A 362 -5.34 38.57 -9.01
C TYR A 362 -5.22 38.06 -10.46
N CYS A 363 -4.62 36.90 -10.71
CA CYS A 363 -4.28 36.44 -12.07
C CYS A 363 -5.47 36.44 -13.04
N HIS A 364 -6.61 35.86 -12.64
CA HIS A 364 -7.82 35.84 -13.47
C HIS A 364 -8.42 37.23 -13.64
N ALA A 365 -8.55 37.99 -12.55
CA ALA A 365 -9.11 39.33 -12.57
C ALA A 365 -8.30 40.29 -13.44
N ASN A 366 -6.97 40.24 -13.35
CA ASN A 366 -6.05 41.01 -14.17
C ASN A 366 -6.13 40.61 -15.64
N ARG A 367 -6.24 39.32 -15.94
CA ARG A 367 -6.40 38.84 -17.32
C ARG A 367 -7.71 39.35 -17.93
N LEU A 368 -8.80 39.32 -17.16
CA LEU A 368 -10.09 39.83 -17.61
C LEU A 368 -10.04 41.35 -17.83
N ALA A 369 -9.48 42.11 -16.90
CA ALA A 369 -9.31 43.56 -17.03
C ALA A 369 -8.50 43.93 -18.28
N LYS A 370 -7.35 43.28 -18.49
CA LYS A 370 -6.50 43.50 -19.67
C LYS A 370 -7.21 43.12 -20.97
N ALA A 371 -8.01 42.06 -20.97
CA ALA A 371 -8.77 41.64 -22.15
C ALA A 371 -9.85 42.66 -22.54
N ILE A 372 -10.48 43.32 -21.57
CA ILE A 372 -11.45 44.40 -21.83
C ILE A 372 -10.73 45.62 -22.40
N GLU A 373 -9.63 46.07 -21.78
CA GLU A 373 -8.86 47.22 -22.26
C GLU A 373 -8.25 47.02 -23.64
N ALA A 374 -7.76 45.81 -23.93
CA ALA A 374 -7.17 45.46 -25.22
C ALA A 374 -8.21 45.07 -26.29
N GLY A 375 -9.49 44.96 -25.93
CA GLY A 375 -10.53 44.48 -26.84
C GLY A 375 -10.33 43.02 -27.32
N ASP A 376 -9.76 42.13 -26.50
CA ASP A 376 -9.54 40.72 -26.87
C ASP A 376 -10.86 39.93 -26.84
N ILE A 377 -11.62 40.03 -27.93
CA ILE A 377 -12.89 39.32 -28.13
C ILE A 377 -12.72 37.81 -27.94
N GLY A 378 -11.58 37.24 -28.32
CA GLY A 378 -11.27 35.82 -28.15
C GLY A 378 -11.43 35.39 -26.70
N PHE A 379 -10.70 36.04 -25.81
CA PHE A 379 -10.76 35.75 -24.38
C PHE A 379 -12.13 36.07 -23.76
N LEU A 380 -12.73 37.20 -24.17
CA LEU A 380 -14.03 37.64 -23.64
C LEU A 380 -15.17 36.69 -24.02
N LEU A 381 -15.22 36.20 -25.27
CA LEU A 381 -16.20 35.20 -25.68
C LEU A 381 -15.96 33.86 -24.98
N ASP A 382 -14.71 33.39 -24.90
CA ASP A 382 -14.36 32.14 -24.22
C ASP A 382 -14.76 32.16 -22.73
N THR A 383 -14.64 33.33 -22.09
CA THR A 383 -14.93 33.49 -20.66
C THR A 383 -16.40 33.81 -20.39
N LEU A 384 -17.06 34.64 -21.21
CA LEU A 384 -18.36 35.24 -20.87
C LEU A 384 -19.53 34.75 -21.73
N ASP A 385 -19.30 34.13 -22.89
CA ASP A 385 -20.41 33.69 -23.77
C ASP A 385 -21.08 32.40 -23.25
N GLY A 386 -20.42 31.62 -22.39
CA GLY A 386 -20.98 30.40 -21.80
C GLY A 386 -22.03 30.64 -20.70
N THR A 387 -22.57 29.57 -20.13
CA THR A 387 -23.44 29.62 -18.94
C THR A 387 -22.68 29.74 -17.62
N GLY A 388 -21.35 29.61 -17.61
CA GLY A 388 -20.51 29.79 -16.42
C GLY A 388 -20.04 31.24 -16.21
N ASN A 389 -19.12 31.43 -15.25
CA ASN A 389 -18.47 32.72 -14.93
C ASN A 389 -19.43 33.85 -14.53
N ASP A 390 -20.51 33.52 -13.82
CA ASP A 390 -21.52 34.50 -13.41
C ASP A 390 -20.97 35.63 -12.53
N ILE A 391 -19.93 35.36 -11.74
CA ILE A 391 -19.26 36.40 -10.93
C ILE A 391 -18.56 37.42 -11.81
N SER A 392 -17.82 36.98 -12.82
CA SER A 392 -17.17 37.90 -13.77
C SER A 392 -18.20 38.71 -14.54
N LYS A 393 -19.32 38.10 -14.95
CA LYS A 393 -20.45 38.82 -15.58
C LYS A 393 -21.11 39.82 -14.64
N LYS A 394 -21.34 39.45 -13.37
CA LYS A 394 -21.90 40.34 -12.33
C LYS A 394 -20.99 41.55 -12.08
N ALA A 395 -19.67 41.33 -12.07
CA ALA A 395 -18.70 42.41 -11.95
C ALA A 395 -18.77 43.37 -13.15
N ILE A 396 -18.86 42.85 -14.38
CA ILE A 396 -19.01 43.67 -15.60
C ILE A 396 -20.33 44.45 -15.61
N GLU A 397 -21.42 43.82 -15.21
CA GLU A 397 -22.73 44.48 -15.07
C GLU A 397 -22.67 45.65 -14.08
N SER A 398 -21.93 45.48 -12.99
CA SER A 398 -21.82 46.51 -11.95
C SER A 398 -20.88 47.63 -12.35
N PHE A 399 -19.75 47.32 -12.99
CA PHE A 399 -18.69 48.28 -13.30
C PHE A 399 -18.89 48.99 -14.65
N PHE A 400 -19.29 48.25 -15.69
CA PHE A 400 -19.46 48.77 -17.06
C PHE A 400 -20.93 48.97 -17.45
N GLN A 401 -21.89 48.62 -16.58
CA GLN A 401 -23.33 48.72 -16.84
C GLN A 401 -23.83 47.90 -18.05
N THR A 402 -23.05 46.89 -18.45
CA THR A 402 -23.36 46.01 -19.59
C THR A 402 -24.03 44.74 -19.10
N LYS A 403 -25.29 44.51 -19.48
CA LYS A 403 -26.07 43.32 -19.07
C LYS A 403 -25.61 42.05 -19.78
N LEU A 404 -25.19 41.03 -19.02
CA LEU A 404 -24.64 39.77 -19.53
C LEU A 404 -25.32 38.51 -18.97
N ARG A 405 -25.99 38.60 -17.83
CA ARG A 405 -26.74 37.50 -17.19
C ARG A 405 -28.22 37.60 -17.54
N ASN A 406 -28.90 36.45 -17.57
CA ASN A 406 -30.34 36.34 -17.88
C ASN A 406 -30.75 37.02 -19.19
N VAL A 407 -29.89 36.96 -20.20
CA VAL A 407 -30.12 37.47 -21.57
C VAL A 407 -29.93 36.35 -22.58
N LYS A 408 -30.57 36.46 -23.75
CA LYS A 408 -30.43 35.47 -24.82
C LYS A 408 -28.98 35.41 -25.31
N ALA A 409 -28.54 34.26 -25.82
CA ALA A 409 -27.17 34.07 -26.27
C ALA A 409 -26.72 35.11 -27.32
N ALA A 410 -27.59 35.43 -28.28
CA ALA A 410 -27.33 36.45 -29.29
C ALA A 410 -27.16 37.86 -28.69
N GLU A 411 -27.98 38.22 -27.70
CA GLU A 411 -27.91 39.52 -27.02
C GLU A 411 -26.65 39.63 -26.15
N ARG A 412 -26.30 38.55 -25.44
CA ARG A 412 -25.06 38.48 -24.65
C ARG A 412 -23.82 38.63 -25.52
N ARG A 413 -23.79 37.95 -26.67
CA ARG A 413 -22.68 38.04 -27.61
C ARG A 413 -22.56 39.46 -28.17
N LYS A 414 -23.65 40.11 -28.58
CA LYS A 414 -23.65 41.53 -28.99
C LYS A 414 -23.10 42.45 -27.88
N ALA A 415 -23.49 42.22 -26.63
CA ALA A 415 -23.00 42.98 -25.48
C ALA A 415 -21.49 42.76 -25.22
N ILE A 416 -20.97 41.55 -25.43
CA ILE A 416 -19.53 41.25 -25.33
C ILE A 416 -18.76 41.97 -26.45
N PHE A 417 -19.28 41.99 -27.68
CA PHE A 417 -18.67 42.74 -28.78
C PHE A 417 -18.65 44.25 -28.50
N ALA A 418 -19.74 44.80 -27.97
CA ALA A 418 -19.80 46.19 -27.55
C ALA A 418 -18.77 46.52 -26.44
N LEU A 419 -18.58 45.60 -25.48
CA LEU A 419 -17.57 45.73 -24.42
C LEU A 419 -16.14 45.76 -24.99
N ALA A 420 -15.89 45.06 -26.09
CA ALA A 420 -14.61 45.07 -26.80
C ALA A 420 -14.47 46.25 -27.79
N GLY A 421 -15.45 47.16 -27.86
CA GLY A 421 -15.42 48.33 -28.76
C GLY A 421 -16.00 48.10 -30.17
N HIS A 422 -16.58 46.93 -30.45
CA HIS A 422 -17.18 46.60 -31.74
C HIS A 422 -18.69 46.86 -31.71
N VAL A 423 -19.10 48.04 -32.14
CA VAL A 423 -20.50 48.51 -32.03
C VAL A 423 -21.32 48.21 -33.28
N THR A 424 -20.68 48.06 -34.45
CA THR A 424 -21.37 47.82 -35.73
C THR A 424 -21.44 46.34 -36.12
N GLU A 425 -22.50 45.93 -36.83
CA GLU A 425 -22.66 44.54 -37.29
C GLU A 425 -21.53 44.09 -38.24
N GLN A 426 -20.97 45.02 -39.02
CA GLN A 426 -19.82 44.75 -39.87
C GLN A 426 -18.54 44.47 -39.07
N GLN A 427 -18.28 45.22 -37.99
CA GLN A 427 -17.15 44.98 -37.10
C GLN A 427 -17.28 43.67 -36.31
N MET A 428 -18.51 43.30 -35.93
CA MET A 428 -18.77 42.01 -35.26
C MET A 428 -18.51 40.83 -36.21
N ALA A 429 -19.03 40.88 -37.44
CA ALA A 429 -18.83 39.82 -38.44
C ALA A 429 -17.35 39.65 -38.84
N ALA A 430 -16.63 40.76 -39.01
CA ALA A 430 -15.20 40.73 -39.31
C ALA A 430 -14.38 40.11 -38.17
N ALA A 431 -14.68 40.48 -36.92
CA ALA A 431 -13.99 39.94 -35.77
C ALA A 431 -14.33 38.45 -35.50
N GLU A 432 -15.56 38.01 -35.76
CA GLU A 432 -15.91 36.58 -35.70
C GLU A 432 -15.15 35.75 -36.74
N ALA A 433 -14.99 36.26 -37.96
CA ALA A 433 -14.23 35.60 -39.01
C ALA A 433 -12.74 35.47 -38.64
N GLU A 434 -12.14 36.54 -38.13
CA GLU A 434 -10.75 36.54 -37.67
C GLU A 434 -10.54 35.54 -36.51
N LEU A 435 -11.48 35.50 -35.57
CA LEU A 435 -11.43 34.63 -34.40
C LEU A 435 -11.59 33.15 -34.78
N LYS A 436 -12.40 32.84 -35.81
CA LYS A 436 -12.51 31.50 -36.38
C LYS A 436 -11.18 31.03 -36.99
N VAL A 437 -10.54 31.88 -37.80
CA VAL A 437 -9.22 31.60 -38.39
C VAL A 437 -8.17 31.41 -37.29
N ARG A 438 -8.17 32.26 -36.26
CA ARG A 438 -7.26 32.16 -35.10
C ARG A 438 -7.47 30.86 -34.31
N ARG A 439 -8.71 30.41 -34.13
CA ARG A 439 -9.03 29.14 -33.45
C ARG A 439 -8.58 27.93 -34.25
N GLU A 440 -8.81 27.93 -35.56
CA GLU A 440 -8.34 26.86 -36.46
C GLU A 440 -6.80 26.77 -36.45
N ALA A 441 -6.11 27.92 -36.53
CA ALA A 441 -4.65 27.99 -36.41
C ALA A 441 -4.14 27.51 -35.04
N SER A 442 -4.81 27.90 -33.94
CA SER A 442 -4.44 27.42 -32.60
C SER A 442 -4.71 25.93 -32.41
N HIS A 443 -5.76 25.37 -33.00
CA HIS A 443 -6.04 23.94 -32.97
C HIS A 443 -4.94 23.16 -33.69
N ALA A 444 -4.61 23.58 -34.92
CA ALA A 444 -3.52 22.99 -35.70
C ALA A 444 -2.19 23.05 -34.95
N ALA A 445 -1.85 24.19 -34.33
CA ALA A 445 -0.64 24.33 -33.53
C ALA A 445 -0.62 23.41 -32.30
N ARG A 446 -1.77 23.24 -31.61
CA ARG A 446 -1.88 22.31 -30.47
C ARG A 446 -1.76 20.86 -30.91
N GLU A 447 -2.30 20.49 -32.06
CA GLU A 447 -2.16 19.15 -32.62
C GLU A 447 -0.70 18.83 -32.95
N VAL A 448 0.04 19.76 -33.56
CA VAL A 448 1.47 19.61 -33.81
C VAL A 448 2.26 19.40 -32.51
N ILE A 449 1.96 20.18 -31.47
CA ILE A 449 2.62 20.02 -30.15
C ILE A 449 2.24 18.68 -29.51
N ALA A 450 0.98 18.27 -29.59
CA ALA A 450 0.51 17.01 -29.04
C ALA A 450 1.14 15.81 -29.77
N GLU A 451 1.27 15.89 -31.09
CA GLU A 451 1.95 14.90 -31.92
C GLU A 451 3.44 14.81 -31.58
N ALA A 452 4.13 15.95 -31.42
CA ALA A 452 5.52 15.99 -30.96
C ALA A 452 5.70 15.34 -29.57
N LYS A 453 4.77 15.58 -28.63
CA LYS A 453 4.76 14.91 -27.32
C LYS A 453 4.51 13.41 -27.43
N ARG A 454 3.61 12.97 -28.30
CA ARG A 454 3.34 11.54 -28.55
C ARG A 454 4.57 10.83 -29.14
N LYS A 455 5.25 11.47 -30.11
CA LYS A 455 6.50 10.95 -30.69
C LYS A 455 7.58 10.79 -29.61
N LYS A 456 7.81 11.84 -28.80
CA LYS A 456 8.77 11.79 -27.68
C LYS A 456 8.46 10.69 -26.67
N ASN A 457 7.20 10.54 -26.26
CA ASN A 457 6.80 9.49 -25.32
C ASN A 457 6.98 8.08 -25.91
N ALA A 458 6.74 7.90 -27.21
CA ALA A 458 6.98 6.64 -27.91
C ALA A 458 8.48 6.31 -27.98
N ASP A 459 9.32 7.31 -28.25
CA ASP A 459 10.78 7.22 -28.27
C ASP A 459 11.35 6.81 -26.90
N ASP A 460 10.86 7.46 -25.83
CA ASP A 460 11.26 7.16 -24.45
C ASP A 460 10.81 5.74 -24.03
N HIS A 461 9.60 5.33 -24.44
CA HIS A 461 9.09 3.98 -24.18
C HIS A 461 9.90 2.89 -24.91
N ALA A 462 10.27 3.12 -26.18
CA ALA A 462 11.09 2.19 -26.96
C ALA A 462 12.48 2.00 -26.32
N LYS A 463 13.12 3.10 -25.87
CA LYS A 463 14.40 3.05 -25.16
C LYS A 463 14.31 2.31 -23.83
N TRP A 464 13.29 2.59 -23.03
CA TRP A 464 13.09 1.92 -21.74
C TRP A 464 12.92 0.40 -21.90
N LYS A 465 12.09 -0.02 -22.86
CA LYS A 465 11.79 -1.43 -23.11
C LYS A 465 13.01 -2.21 -23.60
N ALA A 466 13.79 -1.63 -24.52
CA ALA A 466 15.05 -2.21 -24.97
C ALA A 466 16.10 -2.28 -23.85
N SER A 467 16.18 -1.27 -22.98
CA SER A 467 17.13 -1.22 -21.85
C SER A 467 16.79 -2.24 -20.75
N SER A 468 15.52 -2.62 -20.61
CA SER A 468 15.07 -3.57 -19.59
C SER A 468 15.29 -5.03 -19.98
N THR A 469 15.60 -5.32 -21.25
CA THR A 469 15.85 -6.68 -21.74
C THR A 469 17.32 -7.02 -21.69
N LYS A 470 17.70 -8.15 -21.06
CA LYS A 470 19.09 -8.63 -21.02
C LYS A 470 19.39 -9.53 -22.22
N TYR A 471 20.49 -9.25 -22.91
CA TYR A 471 21.04 -10.00 -24.03
C TYR A 471 22.42 -10.56 -23.69
N LYS A 472 22.69 -11.80 -24.10
CA LYS A 472 24.03 -12.37 -24.08
C LYS A 472 24.59 -12.32 -25.49
N PHE A 473 25.63 -11.53 -25.71
CA PHE A 473 26.28 -11.35 -27.00
C PHE A 473 27.80 -11.39 -26.82
N GLU A 474 28.49 -12.20 -27.62
CA GLU A 474 29.97 -12.38 -27.55
C GLU A 474 30.49 -12.69 -26.12
N GLY A 475 29.72 -13.47 -25.35
CA GLY A 475 30.08 -13.87 -23.98
C GLY A 475 29.81 -12.82 -22.90
N LYS A 476 29.40 -11.60 -23.25
CA LYS A 476 29.04 -10.53 -22.30
C LYS A 476 27.52 -10.39 -22.19
N ILE A 477 27.03 -10.05 -20.99
CA ILE A 477 25.64 -9.69 -20.75
C ILE A 477 25.52 -8.18 -20.90
N MET A 478 24.66 -7.71 -21.80
CA MET A 478 24.36 -6.30 -22.05
C MET A 478 22.85 -6.11 -22.18
N THR A 479 22.38 -4.87 -22.13
CA THR A 479 20.99 -4.55 -22.39
C THR A 479 20.67 -4.61 -23.88
N GLY A 480 19.39 -4.76 -24.24
CA GLY A 480 18.94 -4.72 -25.63
C GLY A 480 19.22 -3.37 -26.30
N ALA A 481 19.21 -2.27 -25.55
CA ALA A 481 19.61 -0.94 -26.04
C ALA A 481 21.10 -0.87 -26.36
N GLU A 482 21.97 -1.34 -25.45
CA GLU A 482 23.42 -1.42 -25.68
C GLU A 482 23.77 -2.35 -26.84
N PHE A 483 23.04 -3.46 -26.98
CA PHE A 483 23.19 -4.36 -28.11
C PHE A 483 22.89 -3.66 -29.45
N VAL A 484 21.78 -2.93 -29.55
CA VAL A 484 21.38 -2.19 -30.75
C VAL A 484 22.38 -1.08 -31.09
N GLU A 485 22.84 -0.31 -30.11
CA GLU A 485 23.86 0.73 -30.33
C GLU A 485 25.20 0.15 -30.79
N LEU A 486 25.62 -0.98 -30.19
CA LEU A 486 26.84 -1.68 -30.56
C LEU A 486 26.79 -2.18 -32.01
N ILE A 487 25.71 -2.86 -32.41
CA ILE A 487 25.61 -3.38 -33.79
C ILE A 487 25.48 -2.25 -34.80
N VAL A 488 24.76 -1.16 -34.49
CA VAL A 488 24.70 0.03 -35.36
C VAL A 488 26.09 0.65 -35.52
N SER A 489 26.85 0.80 -34.42
CA SER A 489 28.23 1.33 -34.47
C SER A 489 29.19 0.46 -35.30
N ARG A 490 28.90 -0.84 -35.42
CA ARG A 490 29.65 -1.81 -36.24
C ARG A 490 29.22 -1.82 -37.72
N GLY A 491 28.36 -0.89 -38.14
CA GLY A 491 27.95 -0.72 -39.55
C GLY A 491 26.69 -1.50 -39.96
N PHE A 492 25.91 -2.01 -39.01
CA PHE A 492 24.63 -2.65 -39.29
C PHE A 492 23.53 -1.59 -39.39
N LEU A 493 23.34 -1.03 -40.59
CA LEU A 493 22.47 0.14 -40.83
C LEU A 493 21.17 -0.16 -41.57
N GLN A 494 20.97 -1.39 -42.08
CA GLN A 494 19.81 -1.70 -42.92
C GLN A 494 18.79 -2.59 -42.20
N LEU A 495 17.60 -2.06 -41.95
CA LEU A 495 16.46 -2.87 -41.48
C LEU A 495 15.90 -3.72 -42.64
N ARG A 496 15.97 -5.04 -42.49
CA ARG A 496 15.42 -6.02 -43.42
C ARG A 496 14.30 -6.80 -42.74
N THR A 497 13.25 -7.10 -43.50
CA THR A 497 12.12 -7.90 -43.01
C THR A 497 12.00 -9.16 -43.84
N ARG A 498 11.91 -10.32 -43.18
CA ARG A 498 11.72 -11.62 -43.83
C ARG A 498 10.52 -12.32 -43.24
N LYS A 499 9.58 -12.73 -44.09
CA LYS A 499 8.42 -13.53 -43.70
C LYS A 499 8.79 -15.01 -43.70
N VAL A 500 8.52 -15.71 -42.60
CA VAL A 500 8.67 -17.18 -42.50
C VAL A 500 7.34 -17.72 -42.01
N GLY A 501 6.57 -18.33 -42.91
CA GLY A 501 5.18 -18.72 -42.64
C GLY A 501 4.29 -17.51 -42.32
N ALA A 502 3.57 -17.57 -41.19
CA ALA A 502 2.72 -16.48 -40.69
C ALA A 502 3.48 -15.43 -39.85
N VAL A 503 4.78 -15.65 -39.56
CA VAL A 503 5.57 -14.79 -38.67
C VAL A 503 6.51 -13.87 -39.46
N THR A 504 6.50 -12.60 -39.11
CA THR A 504 7.40 -11.58 -39.66
C THR A 504 8.64 -11.46 -38.76
N HIS A 505 9.81 -11.73 -39.33
CA HIS A 505 11.09 -11.57 -38.64
C HIS A 505 11.80 -10.31 -39.12
N HIS A 506 12.27 -9.49 -38.18
CA HIS A 506 13.02 -8.28 -38.47
C HIS A 506 14.50 -8.50 -38.18
N TYR A 507 15.34 -7.99 -39.07
CA TYR A 507 16.79 -8.12 -38.99
C TYR A 507 17.44 -6.76 -39.23
N LEU A 508 18.56 -6.52 -38.55
CA LEU A 508 19.46 -5.42 -38.83
C LEU A 508 20.68 -5.98 -39.57
N GLY A 509 20.84 -5.60 -40.83
CA GLY A 509 21.89 -6.09 -41.72
C GLY A 509 23.02 -5.08 -41.89
N ASN A 510 24.24 -5.60 -42.07
CA ASN A 510 25.37 -4.81 -42.50
C ASN A 510 25.25 -4.50 -44.00
N THR A 511 25.68 -3.31 -44.41
CA THR A 511 25.68 -2.90 -45.82
C THR A 511 26.94 -3.36 -46.56
N ALA A 512 28.03 -3.61 -45.84
CA ALA A 512 29.32 -4.06 -46.39
C ALA A 512 29.49 -5.59 -46.33
N THR A 513 28.78 -6.29 -45.43
CA THR A 513 28.83 -7.76 -45.28
C THR A 513 27.43 -8.38 -45.39
N SER A 514 27.33 -9.65 -45.75
CA SER A 514 26.05 -10.38 -45.79
C SER A 514 25.50 -10.77 -44.41
N GLU A 515 26.07 -10.22 -43.33
CA GLU A 515 25.71 -10.55 -41.95
C GLU A 515 24.49 -9.77 -41.49
N SER A 516 23.67 -10.40 -40.64
CA SER A 516 22.50 -9.74 -40.05
C SER A 516 22.16 -10.28 -38.67
N TYR A 517 21.67 -9.40 -37.80
CA TYR A 517 21.22 -9.74 -36.46
C TYR A 517 19.70 -9.61 -36.37
N ARG A 518 19.06 -10.57 -35.70
CA ARG A 518 17.61 -10.58 -35.54
C ARG A 518 17.17 -9.62 -34.41
N LEU A 519 16.22 -8.77 -34.72
CA LEU A 519 15.53 -7.89 -33.77
C LEU A 519 14.14 -8.43 -33.45
N ARG A 520 13.59 -8.12 -32.27
CA ARG A 520 12.22 -8.49 -31.91
C ARG A 520 11.39 -7.27 -31.52
N VAL A 521 10.09 -7.40 -31.75
CA VAL A 521 9.09 -6.39 -31.38
C VAL A 521 8.80 -6.43 -29.87
N ASN A 522 8.75 -7.65 -29.31
CA ASN A 522 8.32 -7.86 -27.92
C ASN A 522 9.33 -7.37 -26.87
N ASP A 523 10.63 -7.34 -27.20
CA ASP A 523 11.69 -6.83 -26.31
C ASP A 523 12.09 -5.37 -26.60
N GLY A 524 11.40 -4.70 -27.52
CA GLY A 524 11.63 -3.30 -27.86
C GLY A 524 12.89 -3.03 -28.70
N THR A 525 13.66 -4.07 -29.07
CA THR A 525 14.91 -3.88 -29.84
C THR A 525 14.66 -3.39 -31.27
N LEU A 526 13.54 -3.76 -31.89
CA LEU A 526 13.17 -3.26 -33.22
C LEU A 526 12.83 -1.76 -33.21
N ASP A 527 12.00 -1.34 -32.27
CA ASP A 527 11.54 0.05 -32.21
C ASP A 527 12.67 0.99 -31.79
N TYR A 528 13.55 0.53 -30.90
CA TYR A 528 14.78 1.26 -30.56
C TYR A 528 15.76 1.32 -31.74
N ALA A 529 15.93 0.25 -32.52
CA ALA A 529 16.80 0.28 -33.71
C ALA A 529 16.32 1.26 -34.78
N LYS A 530 15.00 1.36 -35.02
CA LYS A 530 14.44 2.39 -35.91
C LYS A 530 14.80 3.79 -35.44
N LEU A 531 14.63 4.06 -34.14
CA LEU A 531 14.95 5.35 -33.53
C LEU A 531 16.44 5.70 -33.64
N VAL A 532 17.34 4.74 -33.41
CA VAL A 532 18.79 4.97 -33.53
C VAL A 532 19.19 5.23 -35.00
N LEU A 533 18.58 4.53 -35.96
CA LEU A 533 18.82 4.76 -37.39
C LEU A 533 18.27 6.12 -37.85
N ASP A 534 17.05 6.47 -37.45
CA ASP A 534 16.43 7.76 -37.78
C ASP A 534 17.31 8.93 -37.30
N ARG A 535 17.87 8.82 -36.07
CA ARG A 535 18.82 9.81 -35.53
C ARG A 535 20.11 9.92 -36.32
N GLN A 536 20.64 8.81 -36.86
CA GLN A 536 21.85 8.84 -37.68
C GLN A 536 21.61 9.45 -39.06
N THR A 537 20.42 9.28 -39.65
CA THR A 537 20.02 9.98 -40.87
C THR A 537 19.78 11.47 -40.67
N GLU A 538 19.44 11.92 -39.45
CA GLU A 538 19.34 13.35 -39.11
C GLU A 538 20.69 14.02 -38.83
N THR A 539 21.78 13.23 -38.65
CA THR A 539 23.14 13.75 -38.37
C THR A 539 24.08 13.78 -39.59
N VAL A 540 23.59 13.38 -40.77
CA VAL A 540 24.26 13.53 -42.08
C VAL A 540 23.57 14.64 -42.86
#